data_AF-A0A1Q8B4V8-F1
#
_entry.id   AF-A0A1Q8B4V8-F1
#
_cell.length_a   1.000
_cell.length_b   1.000
_cell.length_c   1.000
_cell.angle_alpha   90.00
_cell.angle_beta   90.00
_cell.angle_gamma   90.00
#
_symmetry.space_group_name_H-M   'P 1'
#
loop_
_entity.id
_entity.type
_entity.pdbx_description
1 polymer ?
#
loop_
_entity_poly.entity_id
_entity_poly.type
_entity_poly.pdbx_seq_one_letter_code
_entity_poly.pdbx_strand_id
1 'polypeptide(L)' 'MIDHVNAVVLPVRDVEKCASFYRDKLGFKLNHKDDESAFLAIGGKGGLLLVLVSVNEVAR' A
#
# COMPACT_ATOMS: atom_id res chain seq x y z
N MET A 1 -23.71 -8.72 -3.15
CA MET A 1 -23.43 -8.43 -1.73
C MET A 1 -21.94 -8.17 -1.62
N ILE A 2 -21.52 -7.06 -1.02
CA ILE A 2 -20.10 -6.77 -0.76
C ILE A 2 -19.80 -7.32 0.63
N ASP A 3 -18.88 -8.26 0.75
CA ASP A 3 -18.58 -8.97 2.00
C ASP A 3 -17.18 -8.66 2.57
N HIS A 4 -16.27 -8.10 1.76
CA HIS A 4 -14.93 -7.73 2.21
C HIS A 4 -14.36 -6.53 1.46
N VAL A 5 -13.32 -5.94 2.04
CA VAL A 5 -12.50 -4.91 1.39
C VAL A 5 -11.34 -5.60 0.69
N ASN A 6 -11.20 -5.39 -0.63
CA ASN A 6 -10.12 -5.97 -1.42
C ASN A 6 -8.88 -5.08 -1.48
N ALA A 7 -9.05 -3.75 -1.40
CA ALA A 7 -7.94 -2.82 -1.41
C ALA A 7 -8.23 -1.55 -0.59
N VAL A 8 -7.17 -0.97 -0.03
CA VAL A 8 -7.18 0.35 0.61
C VAL A 8 -6.08 1.19 -0.04
N VAL A 9 -6.43 2.38 -0.51
CA VAL A 9 -5.47 3.33 -1.09
C VAL A 9 -5.29 4.50 -0.13
N LEU A 10 -4.04 4.76 0.26
CA LEU A 10 -3.69 5.82 1.21
C LEU A 10 -2.74 6.83 0.55
N PRO A 11 -3.15 8.10 0.42
CA PRO A 11 -2.25 9.19 0.09
C PRO A 11 -1.26 9.44 1.24
N VAL A 12 0.03 9.45 0.95
CA VAL A 12 1.12 9.64 1.92
C VAL A 12 2.14 10.65 1.42
N ARG A 13 2.81 11.35 2.33
CA ARG A 13 3.84 12.35 1.98
C ARG A 13 5.17 11.71 1.58
N ASP A 14 5.46 10.53 2.11
CA ASP A 14 6.73 9.83 1.94
C ASP A 14 6.43 8.33 1.77
N VAL A 15 6.38 7.90 0.51
CA VAL A 15 6.03 6.54 0.12
C VAL A 15 7.08 5.55 0.63
N GLU A 16 8.37 5.88 0.53
CA GLU A 16 9.48 5.04 0.98
C GLU A 16 9.38 4.73 2.48
N LYS A 17 9.22 5.78 3.28
CA LYS A 17 9.15 5.66 4.74
C LYS A 17 7.93 4.86 5.17
N CYS A 18 6.77 5.12 4.56
CA CYS A 18 5.56 4.38 4.86
C CYS A 18 5.65 2.92 4.40
N ALA A 19 6.14 2.65 3.18
CA ALA A 19 6.31 1.29 2.68
C ALA A 19 7.26 0.47 3.57
N SER A 20 8.37 1.07 4.02
CA SER A 20 9.30 0.44 4.95
C SER A 20 8.64 0.16 6.31
N PHE A 21 7.79 1.05 6.83
CA PHE A 21 7.04 0.78 8.05
C PHE A 21 6.13 -0.45 7.92
N TYR A 22 5.28 -0.49 6.87
CA TYR A 22 4.34 -1.59 6.68
C TYR A 22 5.06 -2.92 6.36
N ARG A 23 6.18 -2.88 5.65
CA ARG A 23 7.02 -4.06 5.40
C ARG A 23 7.72 -4.53 6.67
N ASP A 24 8.49 -3.66 7.33
CA ASP A 24 9.45 -4.07 8.35
C ASP A 24 8.84 -4.21 9.74
N LYS A 25 7.82 -3.41 10.06
CA LYS A 25 7.17 -3.44 11.37
C LYS A 25 5.94 -4.33 11.40
N LEU A 26 5.22 -4.41 10.28
CA LEU A 26 3.96 -5.15 10.20
C LEU A 26 4.07 -6.43 9.35
N GLY A 27 5.21 -6.65 8.68
CA GLY A 27 5.47 -7.87 7.92
C GLY A 27 4.69 -7.95 6.61
N PHE A 28 4.18 -6.82 6.08
CA PHE A 28 3.45 -6.83 4.83
C PHE A 28 4.39 -7.13 3.67
N LYS A 29 3.89 -7.84 2.65
CA LYS A 29 4.71 -8.19 1.49
C LYS A 29 4.64 -7.07 0.47
N LEU A 30 5.79 -6.42 0.23
CA LEU A 30 5.93 -5.48 -0.87
C LEU A 30 5.89 -6.25 -2.20
N ASN A 31 4.85 -6.02 -3.00
CA ASN A 31 4.67 -6.65 -4.30
C ASN A 31 5.27 -5.81 -5.42
N HIS A 32 5.05 -4.50 -5.36
CA HIS A 32 5.55 -3.54 -6.34
C HIS A 32 5.80 -2.19 -5.66
N LYS A 33 6.75 -1.43 -6.19
CA LYS A 33 7.07 -0.09 -5.74
C LYS A 33 7.75 0.69 -6.87
N ASP A 34 7.35 1.94 -7.00
CA ASP A 34 8.01 2.97 -7.80
C ASP A 34 8.21 4.23 -6.91
N ASP A 35 8.59 5.35 -7.52
CA ASP A 35 8.87 6.60 -6.80
C ASP A 35 7.61 7.26 -6.22
N GLU A 36 6.45 7.06 -6.85
CA GLU A 36 5.18 7.68 -6.48
C GLU A 36 4.23 6.71 -5.75
N SER A 37 4.46 5.40 -5.83
CA SER A 37 3.54 4.41 -5.28
C SER A 37 4.19 3.14 -4.74
N ALA A 38 3.50 2.48 -3.80
CA ALA A 38 3.90 1.19 -3.26
C ALA A 38 2.69 0.28 -3.01
N PHE A 39 2.79 -0.98 -3.43
CA PHE A 39 1.75 -2.00 -3.33
C PHE A 39 2.17 -3.07 -2.34
N LEU A 40 1.42 -3.23 -1.25
CA LEU A 40 1.70 -4.18 -0.18
C LEU A 40 0.54 -5.17 0.00
N ALA A 41 0.82 -6.46 -0.05
CA ALA A 41 -0.15 -7.51 0.22
C ALA A 41 -0.13 -7.96 1.69
N ILE A 42 -1.32 -8.22 2.22
CA ILE A 42 -1.55 -8.68 3.58
C ILE A 42 -2.27 -10.04 3.50
N GLY A 43 -1.73 -11.08 4.15
CA GLY A 43 -2.43 -12.37 4.29
C GLY A 43 -2.33 -13.34 3.10
N GLY A 44 -1.55 -13.05 2.06
CA GLY A 44 -1.30 -13.99 0.96
C GLY A 44 -2.32 -13.92 -0.19
N LYS A 45 -2.61 -15.06 -0.84
CA LYS A 45 -3.42 -15.11 -2.07
C LYS A 45 -4.88 -14.77 -1.76
N GLY A 46 -5.38 -13.67 -2.33
CA GLY A 46 -6.74 -13.16 -2.08
C GLY A 46 -6.86 -12.30 -0.81
N GLY A 47 -5.74 -11.91 -0.20
CA GLY A 47 -5.72 -11.00 0.93
C GLY A 47 -5.81 -9.53 0.54
N LEU A 48 -5.89 -8.64 1.53
CA LEU A 48 -6.03 -7.20 1.34
C LEU A 48 -4.79 -6.62 0.65
N LEU A 49 -5.02 -5.75 -0.33
CA LEU A 49 -3.99 -4.93 -0.96
C LEU A 49 -3.98 -3.52 -0.36
N LEU A 50 -2.87 -3.15 0.28
CA LEU A 50 -2.60 -1.76 0.67
C LEU A 50 -1.83 -1.08 -0.45
N VAL A 51 -2.35 0.02 -0.96
CA VAL A 51 -1.66 0.88 -1.93
C VAL A 51 -1.33 2.20 -1.24
N LEU A 52 -0.06 2.55 -1.25
CA LEU A 52 0.44 3.86 -0.84
C LEU A 52 0.67 4.67 -2.10
N VAL A 53 0.13 5.89 -2.14
CA VAL A 53 0.31 6.80 -3.27
C VAL A 53 0.81 8.14 -2.75
N SER A 54 1.73 8.75 -3.47
CA SER A 54 2.24 10.08 -3.15
C SER A 54 1.12 11.10 -3.17
N VAL A 55 1.03 11.96 -2.15
CA VAL A 55 0.06 13.07 -2.13
C VAL A 55 0.24 14.02 -3.30
N ASN A 56 1.44 14.09 -3.89
CA ASN A 56 1.71 14.93 -5.05
C ASN A 56 1.11 14.35 -6.34
N GLU A 57 1.00 13.03 -6.43
CA GLU A 57 0.40 12.33 -7.57
C GLU A 57 -1.13 12.47 -7.57
N VAL A 58 -1.76 12.30 -6.39
CA VAL A 58 -3.22 12.35 -6.25
C VAL A 58 -3.79 13.76 -6.34
N ALA A 59 -3.02 14.78 -5.99
CA ALA A 59 -3.46 16.18 -6.01
C ALA A 59 -3.40 16.83 -7.41
N ARG A 60 -3.17 16.04 -8.46
CA ARG A 60 -2.98 16.49 -9.84
C ARG A 60 -4.27 16.42 -10.65
#